data_AF-A0A1F8RL14-F1
#
_entry.id   AF-A0A1F8RL14-F1
#
_cell.length_a   1.000
_cell.length_b   1.000
_cell.length_c   1.000
_cell.angle_alpha   90.00
_cell.angle_beta   90.00
_cell.angle_gamma   90.00
#
_symmetry.space_group_name_H-M   'P 1'
#
loop_
_entity.id
_entity.type
_entity.pdbx_description
1 polymer ?
#
loop_
_entity_poly.entity_id
_entity_poly.type
_entity_poly.pdbx_seq_one_letter_code
_entity_poly.pdbx_strand_id
1 'polypeptide(L)' 'MGTYGLDGVLTAWKTGKLTTEQAVGQILQLLEELEERVTKVETVINPPRPPTRHRRRRHTEQE' A
#
# COMPACT_ATOMS: atom_id res chain seq x y z
N MET A 1 7.87 18.53 8.37
CA MET A 1 6.91 18.57 9.49
C MET A 1 6.79 17.15 10.01
N GLY A 2 6.93 16.93 11.33
CA GLY A 2 6.93 15.57 11.89
C GLY A 2 5.59 14.88 11.64
N THR A 3 5.62 13.69 11.05
CA THR A 3 4.44 12.84 10.89
C THR A 3 4.08 12.28 12.27
N TYR A 4 2.93 12.70 12.79
CA TYR A 4 2.38 12.10 14.00
C TYR A 4 1.79 10.73 13.63
N GLY A 5 2.03 9.70 14.44
CA GLY A 5 1.18 8.51 14.41
C GLY A 5 -0.27 8.87 14.78
N LEU A 6 -1.22 7.96 14.54
CA LEU A 6 -2.66 8.23 14.72
C LEU A 6 -2.99 8.88 16.07
N ASP A 7 -2.45 8.36 17.18
CA ASP A 7 -2.66 8.92 18.52
C ASP A 7 -2.13 10.36 18.65
N GLY A 8 -1.01 10.66 17.99
CA GLY A 8 -0.44 12.00 17.94
C GLY A 8 -1.32 12.95 17.14
N VAL A 9 -1.89 12.51 16.01
CA VAL A 9 -2.84 13.31 15.21
C VAL A 9 -4.08 13.61 16.03
N LEU A 10 -4.66 12.61 16.69
CA LEU A 10 -5.86 12.76 17.51
C LEU A 10 -5.61 13.69 18.71
N THR A 11 -4.45 13.57 19.36
CA THR A 11 -4.06 14.44 20.48
C THR A 11 -3.82 15.87 20.02
N ALA A 12 -3.13 16.07 18.89
CA ALA A 12 -2.87 17.39 18.34
C ALA A 12 -4.16 18.07 17.86
N TRP A 13 -5.11 17.32 17.30
CA TRP A 13 -6.43 17.84 16.94
C TRP A 13 -7.25 18.23 18.18
N LYS A 14 -7.35 17.35 19.19
CA LYS A 14 -8.05 17.63 20.46
C LYS A 14 -7.50 18.85 21.20
N THR A 15 -6.20 19.10 21.09
CA THR A 15 -5.52 20.25 21.71
C THR A 15 -5.56 21.51 20.84
N GLY A 16 -6.23 21.47 19.68
CA GLY A 16 -6.35 22.60 18.76
C GLY A 16 -5.05 22.95 18.01
N LYS A 17 -4.03 22.09 18.08
CA LYS A 17 -2.75 22.27 17.37
C LYS A 17 -2.85 21.95 15.88
N LEU A 18 -3.84 21.16 15.48
CA LEU A 18 -4.17 20.87 14.09
C LEU A 18 -5.58 21.35 13.80
N THR A 19 -5.78 21.95 12.63
CA THR A 19 -7.14 22.13 12.09
C THR A 19 -7.72 20.78 11.69
N THR A 20 -9.03 20.72 11.52
CA THR A 20 -9.72 19.52 11.06
C THR A 20 -9.17 19.04 9.71
N GLU A 21 -8.90 19.96 8.77
CA GLU A 21 -8.33 19.64 7.46
C GLU A 21 -6.92 19.05 7.59
N GLN A 22 -6.09 19.61 8.48
CA GLN A 22 -4.74 19.09 8.73
C GLN A 22 -4.78 17.69 9.37
N ALA A 23 -5.68 17.48 10.33
CA ALA A 23 -5.86 16.17 10.97
C ALA A 23 -6.35 15.12 9.95
N VAL A 24 -7.34 15.48 9.11
CA VAL A 24 -7.83 14.61 8.04
C VAL A 24 -6.72 14.30 7.03
N GLY A 25 -5.95 15.30 6.60
CA GLY A 25 -4.82 15.09 5.70
C GLY A 25 -3.78 14.12 6.26
N GLN A 26 -3.44 14.24 7.55
CA GLN A 26 -2.52 13.32 8.21
C GLN A 26 -3.10 11.90 8.34
N ILE A 27 -4.40 11.76 8.62
CA ILE A 27 -5.06 10.44 8.67
C ILE A 27 -5.04 9.77 7.29
N LEU A 28 -5.35 10.50 6.23
CA LEU A 28 -5.31 9.96 4.86
C LEU A 28 -3.92 9.45 4.49
N GLN A 29 -2.88 10.21 4.84
CA GLN A 29 -1.50 9.80 4.60
C GLN A 29 -1.14 8.53 5.40
N LEU A 30 -1.56 8.43 6.67
CA LEU A 30 -1.35 7.23 7.47
C LEU A 30 -2.05 5.99 6.89
N LEU A 31 -3.21 6.17 6.26
CA LEU A 31 -3.94 5.07 5.60
C LEU A 31 -3.22 4.58 4.35
N GLU A 32 -2.68 5.50 3.53
CA GLU A 32 -1.89 5.14 2.34
C GLU A 32 -0.62 4.36 2.71
N GLU A 33 0.10 4.82 3.74
CA GLU A 33 1.28 4.12 4.27
C GLU A 33 0.91 2.72 4.82
N LEU A 34 -0.26 2.58 5.43
CA LEU A 34 -0.74 1.30 5.93
C LEU A 34 -1.11 0.35 4.78
N GLU A 35 -1.82 0.85 3.76
CA GLU A 35 -2.16 0.10 2.56
C GLU A 35 -0.91 -0.45 1.86
N GLU A 36 0.13 0.38 1.71
CA GLU A 36 1.38 -0.04 1.08
C GLU A 36 2.06 -1.16 1.87
N ARG A 37 2.06 -1.04 3.21
CA ARG A 37 2.63 -2.07 4.10
C ARG A 37 1.86 -3.38 4.05
N VAL A 38 0.52 -3.30 4.05
CA VAL A 38 -0.35 -4.48 3.92
C VAL A 38 -0.13 -5.15 2.58
N THR A 39 -0.12 -4.38 1.49
CA THR A 39 0.11 -4.89 0.12
C THR A 39 1.46 -5.61 0.02
N LYS A 40 2.52 -5.08 0.64
CA LYS A 40 3.84 -5.73 0.69
C LYS A 40 3.77 -7.07 1.42
N VAL A 41 3.10 -7.12 2.58
CA VAL A 41 2.95 -8.37 3.36
C VAL A 41 2.11 -9.39 2.58
N GLU A 42 1.00 -8.97 1.98
CA GLU A 42 0.16 -9.82 1.15
C GLU A 42 0.91 -10.38 -0.06
N THR A 43 1.74 -9.57 -0.72
CA THR A 43 2.57 -10.02 -1.85
C THR A 43 3.61 -11.06 -1.42
N VAL A 44 4.16 -10.95 -0.21
CA VAL A 44 5.11 -11.94 0.33
C VAL A 44 4.40 -13.25 0.67
N ILE A 45 3.20 -13.18 1.25
CA ILE A 45 2.40 -14.35 1.64
C ILE A 45 1.80 -15.03 0.39
N ASN A 46 1.30 -14.24 -0.56
CA ASN A 46 0.66 -14.66 -1.79
C ASN A 46 1.41 -14.06 -2.99
N PRO A 47 2.60 -14.61 -3.33
CA PRO A 47 3.32 -14.13 -4.49
C PRO A 47 2.47 -14.28 -5.74
N PRO A 48 2.41 -13.25 -6.61
CA PRO A 48 1.67 -13.35 -7.86
C PRO A 48 2.18 -14.56 -8.64
N ARG A 49 1.25 -15.41 -9.11
CA ARG A 49 1.61 -16.61 -9.87
C ARG A 49 2.47 -16.19 -11.06
N PRO A 50 3.64 -16.82 -11.30
CA PRO A 50 4.44 -16.49 -12.46
C PRO A 50 3.60 -16.69 -13.72
N PRO A 51 3.73 -15.82 -14.73
CA PRO A 51 2.95 -15.94 -15.95
C PRO A 51 3.19 -17.34 -16.53
N THR A 52 2.09 -18.08 -16.76
CA THR A 52 2.13 -19.40 -17.36
C THR A 52 2.88 -19.27 -18.67
N ARG A 53 4.13 -19.75 -18.69
CA ARG A 53 4.96 -19.73 -19.90
C ARG A 53 4.27 -20.67 -20.87
N HIS A 54 3.40 -20.13 -21.73
CA HIS A 54 2.79 -20.89 -22.81
C HIS A 54 3.95 -21.43 -23.64
N ARG A 55 4.28 -22.69 -23.41
CA ARG A 55 5.27 -23.46 -24.16
C ARG A 55 4.74 -23.51 -25.58
N ARG A 56 5.12 -22.53 -26.42
CA ARG A 56 4.97 -22.59 -27.87
C ARG A 56 5.62 -23.90 -28.29
N ARG A 57 4.79 -24.93 -28.49
CA ARG A 57 5.20 -26.13 -29.23
C ARG A 57 5.54 -25.61 -30.61
N ARG A 58 6.84 -25.59 -30.94
CA ARG A 58 7.27 -25.49 -32.32
C ARG A 58 6.75 -26.77 -32.98
N HIS A 59 5.67 -26.66 -33.74
CA HIS A 59 5.38 -27.65 -34.77
C HIS A 59 6.48 -27.47 -35.81
N THR A 60 7.43 -28.39 -35.80
CA THR A 60 8.34 -28.61 -36.92
C THR A 60 7.51 -29.36 -37.95
N GLU A 61 6.87 -28.63 -38.87
CA GLU A 61 6.39 -29.23 -40.11
C GLU A 61 7.58 -29.24 -41.07
N GLN A 62 8.21 -30.40 -41.18
CA GLN A 62 8.96 -30.79 -42.36
C GLN A 62 7.99 -31.62 -43.20
N GLU A 63 7.67 -31.14 -44.40
CA GLU A 63 7.35 -31.94 -45.58
C GLU A 63 7.49 -31.06 -46.83
#